data_AF-A0A1Y1MBQ7-F1
#
_entry.id   AF-A0A1Y1MBQ7-F1
#
_cell.length_a   1.000
_cell.length_b   1.000
_cell.length_c   1.000
_cell.angle_alpha   90.00
_cell.angle_beta   90.00
_cell.angle_gamma   90.00
#
_symmetry.space_group_name_H-M   'P 1'
#
loop_
_entity.id
_entity.type
_entity.pdbx_description
1 polymer ?
#
loop_
_entity_poly.entity_id
_entity_poly.type
_entity_poly.pdbx_seq_one_letter_code
_entity_poly.pdbx_strand_id
1 'polypeptide(L)'
;LKLTDPSDAIGEFLGIPPLEEEKGEWGFKGLKQAIKLEFKLGKYDEAADHFAELLTYVKSAVTRNYSEKSINNMLDYIEKGADGKEAAKSMEKFYSLTLQSFQSTNNERLWLKTNIKLAKLLLDRKEYSSVSKKLRELHKACQRPDGTDDPGKGTYSLEIYALEIQMLAETKNNKQLKALYQRALKVKSAVPHPRIMGIIRECGGKMHMSEENWKEAQSDFFESFRNYDEAGSLQRIQVLKYLLL
;
A
#
# COMPACT_ATOMS: atom_id res chain seq x y z
N LEU A 1 8.55 -28.31 -16.77
CA LEU A 1 9.60 -27.57 -16.03
C LEU A 1 9.03 -26.79 -14.86
N LYS A 2 8.37 -25.62 -15.02
CA LYS A 2 7.81 -24.84 -13.87
C LYS A 2 6.86 -25.57 -12.90
N LEU A 3 6.20 -26.64 -13.36
CA LEU A 3 5.25 -27.43 -12.56
C LEU A 3 5.82 -28.79 -12.13
N THR A 4 6.92 -29.23 -12.74
CA THR A 4 7.45 -30.60 -12.58
C THR A 4 8.78 -30.61 -11.83
N ASP A 5 9.62 -29.58 -11.98
CA ASP A 5 10.84 -29.42 -11.17
C ASP A 5 11.14 -27.92 -10.90
N PRO A 6 10.61 -27.36 -9.81
CA PRO A 6 10.74 -25.94 -9.48
C PRO A 6 12.18 -25.51 -9.18
N SER A 7 13.02 -26.41 -8.66
CA SER A 7 14.41 -26.11 -8.26
C SER A 7 15.31 -25.98 -9.48
N ASP A 8 15.20 -26.90 -10.44
CA ASP A 8 15.95 -26.84 -11.69
C ASP A 8 15.54 -25.62 -12.52
N ALA A 9 14.25 -25.28 -12.54
CA ALA A 9 13.77 -24.07 -13.20
C ALA A 9 14.35 -22.78 -12.58
N ILE A 10 14.56 -22.73 -11.26
CA ILE A 10 15.25 -21.59 -10.61
C ILE A 10 16.69 -21.49 -11.11
N GLY A 11 17.41 -22.62 -11.17
CA GLY A 11 18.77 -22.67 -11.70
C GLY A 11 18.87 -22.17 -13.14
N GLU A 12 17.96 -22.59 -14.01
CA GLU A 12 17.90 -22.11 -15.40
C GLU A 12 17.65 -20.59 -15.46
N PHE A 13 16.74 -20.06 -14.64
CA PHE A 13 16.44 -18.62 -14.64
C PHE A 13 17.57 -17.77 -14.06
N LEU A 14 18.26 -18.25 -13.03
CA LEU A 14 19.43 -17.60 -12.42
C LEU A 14 20.69 -17.76 -13.28
N GLY A 15 20.71 -18.72 -14.21
CA GLY A 15 21.75 -18.87 -15.21
C GLY A 15 21.71 -17.82 -16.33
N ILE A 16 20.62 -17.04 -16.46
CA ILE A 16 20.47 -16.02 -17.52
C ILE A 16 21.27 -14.74 -17.21
N PRO A 17 21.16 -14.12 -16.01
CA PRO A 17 21.91 -12.89 -15.68
C PRO A 17 23.42 -12.94 -15.97
N PRO A 18 24.16 -14.02 -15.66
CA PRO A 18 25.61 -14.10 -15.93
C PRO A 18 25.97 -14.24 -17.42
N LEU A 19 25.02 -14.59 -18.28
CA LEU A 19 25.23 -14.73 -19.72
C LEU A 19 25.16 -13.39 -20.47
N GLU A 20 24.62 -12.35 -19.83
CA GLU A 20 24.58 -11.01 -20.41
C GLU A 20 25.82 -10.21 -19.95
N GLU A 21 26.62 -9.68 -20.89
CA GLU A 21 27.79 -8.83 -20.58
C GLU A 21 27.39 -7.55 -19.82
N GLU A 22 26.21 -7.02 -20.12
CA GLU A 22 25.57 -5.92 -19.41
C GLU A 22 24.18 -6.33 -18.93
N LYS A 23 23.71 -5.69 -17.85
CA LYS A 23 22.36 -5.96 -17.31
C LYS A 23 21.29 -5.70 -18.38
N GLY A 24 20.68 -6.76 -18.89
CA GLY A 24 19.69 -6.71 -19.95
C GLY A 24 18.28 -7.11 -19.53
N GLU A 25 17.37 -7.14 -20.50
CA GLU A 25 15.96 -7.47 -20.29
C GLU A 25 15.76 -8.95 -19.93
N TRP A 26 16.64 -9.85 -20.40
CA TRP A 26 16.51 -11.28 -20.18
C TRP A 26 16.94 -11.66 -18.76
N GLY A 27 18.02 -11.09 -18.24
CA GLY A 27 18.40 -11.22 -16.84
C GLY A 27 17.31 -10.72 -15.91
N PHE A 28 16.68 -9.58 -16.23
CA PHE A 28 15.54 -9.05 -15.48
C PHE A 28 14.33 -10.02 -15.47
N LYS A 29 13.99 -10.60 -16.63
CA LYS A 29 12.89 -11.58 -16.74
C LYS A 29 13.22 -12.89 -16.02
N GLY A 30 14.46 -13.35 -16.08
CA GLY A 30 14.97 -14.53 -15.38
C GLY A 30 14.81 -14.37 -13.87
N LEU A 31 15.45 -13.34 -13.30
CA LEU A 31 15.36 -13.02 -11.86
C LEU A 31 13.89 -12.93 -11.40
N LYS A 32 13.03 -12.26 -12.16
CA LYS A 32 11.61 -12.14 -11.85
C LYS A 32 10.88 -13.48 -11.75
N GLN A 33 11.24 -14.47 -12.56
CA GLN A 33 10.64 -15.81 -12.48
C GLN A 33 11.26 -16.64 -11.36
N ALA A 34 12.57 -16.54 -11.15
CA ALA A 34 13.27 -17.20 -10.05
C ALA A 34 12.68 -16.78 -8.70
N ILE A 35 12.57 -15.48 -8.43
CA ILE A 35 12.01 -14.92 -7.18
C ILE A 35 10.60 -15.44 -6.89
N LYS A 36 9.75 -15.57 -7.93
CA LYS A 36 8.39 -16.09 -7.77
C LYS A 36 8.38 -17.56 -7.37
N LEU A 37 9.28 -18.36 -7.94
CA LEU A 37 9.41 -19.78 -7.60
C LEU A 37 10.02 -19.96 -6.22
N GLU A 38 11.06 -19.22 -5.88
CA GLU A 38 11.71 -19.24 -4.56
C GLU A 38 10.71 -18.87 -3.46
N PHE A 39 9.95 -17.80 -3.65
CA PHE A 39 8.92 -17.40 -2.71
C PHE A 39 7.85 -18.49 -2.52
N LYS A 40 7.45 -19.18 -3.61
CA LYS A 40 6.50 -20.30 -3.56
C LYS A 40 7.06 -21.53 -2.82
N LEU A 41 8.38 -21.72 -2.85
CA LEU A 41 9.07 -22.82 -2.16
C LEU A 41 9.42 -22.50 -0.70
N GLY A 42 9.08 -21.31 -0.19
CA GLY A 42 9.46 -20.87 1.16
C GLY A 42 10.91 -20.40 1.30
N LYS A 43 11.62 -20.26 0.17
CA LYS A 43 13.00 -19.78 0.07
C LYS A 43 13.06 -18.25 0.16
N TYR A 44 12.63 -17.72 1.29
CA TYR A 44 12.37 -16.29 1.47
C TYR A 44 13.63 -15.42 1.45
N ASP A 45 14.72 -15.91 2.02
CA ASP A 45 15.98 -15.17 2.06
C ASP A 45 16.63 -15.11 0.67
N GLU A 46 16.69 -16.23 -0.05
CA GLU A 46 17.19 -16.25 -1.43
C GLU A 46 16.34 -15.35 -2.35
N ALA A 47 15.01 -15.43 -2.21
CA ALA A 47 14.10 -14.58 -2.98
C ALA A 47 14.34 -13.08 -2.72
N ALA A 48 14.66 -12.71 -1.48
CA ALA A 48 14.95 -11.32 -1.12
C ALA A 48 16.31 -10.85 -1.68
N ASP A 49 17.32 -11.72 -1.71
CA ASP A 49 18.64 -11.40 -2.25
C ASP A 49 18.57 -11.23 -3.77
N HIS A 50 17.91 -12.13 -4.49
CA HIS A 50 17.65 -11.99 -5.92
C HIS A 50 16.74 -10.79 -6.25
N PHE A 51 15.82 -10.43 -5.35
CA PHE A 51 15.03 -9.22 -5.51
C PHE A 51 15.86 -7.95 -5.35
N ALA A 52 16.81 -7.92 -4.41
CA ALA A 52 17.78 -6.82 -4.29
C ALA A 52 18.62 -6.70 -5.57
N GLU A 53 19.05 -7.82 -6.15
CA GLU A 53 19.74 -7.84 -7.44
C GLU A 53 18.84 -7.29 -8.56
N LEU A 54 17.60 -7.76 -8.67
CA LEU A 54 16.63 -7.28 -9.66
C LEU A 54 16.42 -5.76 -9.56
N LEU A 55 16.40 -5.19 -8.35
CA LEU A 55 16.27 -3.74 -8.16
C LEU A 55 17.44 -2.94 -8.74
N THR A 56 18.60 -3.56 -8.96
CA THR A 56 19.74 -2.90 -9.63
C THR A 56 19.53 -2.75 -11.14
N TYR A 57 18.76 -3.65 -11.77
CA TYR A 57 18.40 -3.58 -13.20
C TYR A 57 17.45 -2.41 -13.49
N VAL A 58 16.68 -1.97 -12.49
CA VAL A 58 15.69 -0.88 -12.61
C VAL A 58 16.32 0.45 -13.05
N LYS A 59 17.62 0.65 -12.77
CA LYS A 59 18.34 1.90 -13.06
C LYS A 59 18.84 2.01 -14.51
N SER A 60 19.12 0.88 -15.17
CA SER A 60 19.85 0.88 -16.45
C SER A 60 19.28 -0.07 -17.50
N ALA A 61 18.71 -1.21 -17.11
CA ALA A 61 18.38 -2.30 -18.02
C ALA A 61 16.97 -2.19 -18.63
N VAL A 62 16.05 -1.49 -17.96
CA VAL A 62 14.62 -1.46 -18.32
C VAL A 62 14.02 -0.08 -18.15
N THR A 63 12.98 0.22 -18.95
CA THR A 63 12.26 1.50 -18.84
C THR A 63 11.59 1.64 -17.47
N ARG A 64 11.48 2.89 -16.98
CA ARG A 64 10.85 3.22 -15.69
C ARG A 64 9.42 2.69 -15.55
N ASN A 65 8.62 2.76 -16.61
CA ASN A 65 7.25 2.27 -16.59
C ASN A 65 7.19 0.73 -16.51
N TYR A 66 8.11 0.04 -17.19
CA TYR A 66 8.18 -1.42 -17.16
C TYR A 66 8.66 -1.94 -15.80
N SER A 67 9.65 -1.29 -15.20
CA SER A 67 10.12 -1.63 -13.86
C SER A 67 9.06 -1.37 -12.80
N GLU A 68 8.37 -0.22 -12.84
CA GLU A 68 7.26 0.09 -11.92
C GLU A 68 6.15 -0.96 -12.02
N LYS A 69 5.70 -1.31 -13.22
CA LYS A 69 4.70 -2.35 -13.43
C LYS A 69 5.20 -3.72 -12.94
N SER A 70 6.46 -4.05 -13.16
CA SER A 70 7.02 -5.34 -12.76
C SER A 70 7.17 -5.47 -11.24
N ILE A 71 7.63 -4.42 -10.56
CA ILE A 71 7.78 -4.40 -9.11
C ILE A 71 6.41 -4.47 -8.43
N ASN A 72 5.43 -3.68 -8.88
CA ASN A 72 4.06 -3.75 -8.35
C ASN A 72 3.47 -5.16 -8.48
N ASN A 73 3.60 -5.79 -9.65
CA ASN A 73 3.14 -7.16 -9.86
C ASN A 73 3.86 -8.20 -8.99
N MET A 74 5.13 -7.97 -8.63
CA MET A 74 5.85 -8.85 -7.71
C MET A 74 5.38 -8.67 -6.28
N LEU A 75 5.22 -7.43 -5.81
CA LEU A 75 4.69 -7.14 -4.49
C LEU A 75 3.27 -7.70 -4.33
N ASP A 76 2.40 -7.56 -5.35
CA ASP A 76 1.06 -8.16 -5.35
C ASP A 76 1.09 -9.69 -5.31
N TYR A 77 2.08 -10.32 -5.96
CA TYR A 77 2.24 -11.78 -5.93
C TYR A 77 2.67 -12.27 -4.56
N ILE A 78 3.65 -11.58 -3.95
CA ILE A 78 4.17 -11.88 -2.62
C ILE A 78 3.09 -11.68 -1.56
N GLU A 79 2.32 -10.59 -1.63
CA GLU A 79 1.21 -10.33 -0.72
C GLU A 79 0.16 -11.45 -0.74
N LYS A 80 -0.19 -11.95 -1.93
CA LYS A 80 -1.14 -13.07 -2.08
C LYS A 80 -0.61 -14.41 -1.61
N GLY A 81 0.71 -14.59 -1.60
CA GLY A 81 1.36 -15.84 -1.18
C GLY A 81 1.92 -15.78 0.25
N ALA A 82 1.75 -14.67 0.96
CA ALA A 82 2.32 -14.46 2.28
C ALA A 82 1.50 -15.14 3.39
N ASP A 83 1.38 -16.45 3.32
CA ASP A 83 0.71 -17.26 4.34
C ASP A 83 1.71 -17.67 5.44
N GLY A 84 1.54 -17.10 6.64
CA GLY A 84 2.35 -17.41 7.81
C GLY A 84 3.34 -16.32 8.24
N LYS A 85 3.94 -16.48 9.42
CA LYS A 85 4.82 -15.46 10.04
C LYS A 85 6.12 -15.21 9.27
N GLU A 86 6.70 -16.26 8.68
CA GLU A 86 7.95 -16.16 7.92
C GLU A 86 7.73 -15.42 6.59
N ALA A 87 6.68 -15.78 5.86
CA ALA A 87 6.27 -15.10 4.64
C ALA A 87 5.92 -13.62 4.91
N ALA A 88 5.28 -13.34 6.05
CA ALA A 88 4.98 -11.98 6.50
C ALA A 88 6.23 -11.12 6.73
N LYS A 89 7.29 -11.69 7.32
CA LYS A 89 8.58 -11.03 7.54
C LYS A 89 9.34 -10.86 6.23
N SER A 90 9.30 -11.86 5.36
CA SER A 90 9.85 -11.76 4.00
C SER A 90 9.21 -10.61 3.24
N MET A 91 7.88 -10.51 3.25
CA MET A 91 7.16 -9.44 2.56
C MET A 91 7.65 -8.06 3.03
N GLU A 92 7.85 -7.83 4.33
CA GLU A 92 8.42 -6.57 4.85
C GLU A 92 9.82 -6.28 4.29
N LYS A 93 10.68 -7.30 4.19
CA LYS A 93 12.02 -7.19 3.59
C LYS A 93 11.92 -6.73 2.13
N PHE A 94 11.00 -7.30 1.35
CA PHE A 94 10.75 -6.89 -0.05
C PHE A 94 10.27 -5.45 -0.15
N TYR A 95 9.33 -5.02 0.69
CA TYR A 95 8.90 -3.62 0.73
C TYR A 95 10.06 -2.68 1.11
N SER A 96 10.88 -3.03 2.11
CA SER A 96 12.02 -2.21 2.54
C SER A 96 13.06 -2.05 1.43
N LEU A 97 13.43 -3.16 0.76
CA LEU A 97 14.38 -3.14 -0.36
C LEU A 97 13.86 -2.25 -1.50
N THR A 98 12.57 -2.39 -1.83
CA THR A 98 11.91 -1.59 -2.85
C THR A 98 12.01 -0.09 -2.53
N LEU A 99 11.71 0.29 -1.29
CA LEU A 99 11.74 1.69 -0.85
C LEU A 99 13.14 2.27 -0.86
N GLN A 100 14.15 1.51 -0.44
CA GLN A 100 15.55 1.94 -0.46
C GLN A 100 16.04 2.17 -1.90
N SER A 101 15.67 1.28 -2.84
CA SER A 101 16.03 1.44 -4.25
C SER A 101 15.40 2.70 -4.86
N PHE A 102 14.15 3.01 -4.48
CA PHE A 102 13.41 4.17 -5.00
C PHE A 102 13.84 5.51 -4.43
N GLN A 103 14.34 5.56 -3.19
CA GLN A 103 14.95 6.78 -2.66
C GLN A 103 16.13 7.24 -3.52
N SER A 104 16.89 6.31 -4.10
CA SER A 104 17.99 6.64 -5.01
C SER A 104 17.55 7.02 -6.43
N THR A 105 16.33 6.69 -6.86
CA THR A 105 15.86 6.90 -8.24
C THR A 105 14.93 8.11 -8.42
N ASN A 106 14.73 8.90 -7.36
CA ASN A 106 13.86 10.09 -7.36
C ASN A 106 12.43 9.81 -7.87
N ASN A 107 11.90 8.60 -7.57
CA ASN A 107 10.55 8.20 -7.98
C ASN A 107 9.54 8.41 -6.85
N GLU A 108 9.29 9.68 -6.54
CA GLU A 108 8.39 10.09 -5.46
C GLU A 108 6.99 9.47 -5.55
N ARG A 109 6.41 9.41 -6.75
CA ARG A 109 5.07 8.84 -6.97
C ARG A 109 4.98 7.37 -6.55
N LEU A 110 5.92 6.56 -7.03
CA LEU A 110 5.95 5.12 -6.73
C LEU A 110 6.33 4.87 -5.28
N TRP A 111 7.24 5.68 -4.73
CA TRP A 111 7.60 5.66 -3.33
C TRP A 111 6.39 5.93 -2.42
N LEU A 112 5.57 6.94 -2.72
CA LEU A 112 4.35 7.25 -1.98
C LEU A 112 3.37 6.08 -2.03
N LYS A 113 3.05 5.57 -3.23
CA LYS A 113 2.14 4.43 -3.40
C LYS A 113 2.60 3.19 -2.63
N THR A 114 3.89 2.88 -2.71
CA THR A 114 4.48 1.72 -2.05
C THR A 114 4.42 1.86 -0.53
N ASN A 115 4.73 3.04 0.02
CA ASN A 115 4.62 3.29 1.46
C ASN A 115 3.18 3.29 1.96
N ILE A 116 2.21 3.81 1.19
CA ILE A 116 0.79 3.75 1.55
C ILE A 116 0.34 2.29 1.62
N LYS A 117 0.73 1.47 0.65
CA LYS A 117 0.42 0.03 0.65
C LYS A 117 1.04 -0.69 1.86
N LEU A 118 2.30 -0.38 2.18
CA LEU A 118 2.95 -0.92 3.38
C LEU A 118 2.24 -0.47 4.66
N ALA A 119 1.86 0.80 4.78
CA ALA A 119 1.14 1.32 5.94
C ALA A 119 -0.21 0.61 6.13
N LYS A 120 -0.92 0.32 5.04
CA LYS A 120 -2.17 -0.46 5.06
C LYS A 120 -1.93 -1.89 5.56
N LEU A 121 -0.91 -2.57 5.08
CA LEU A 121 -0.57 -3.93 5.54
C LEU A 121 -0.23 -3.96 7.03
N LEU A 122 0.55 -2.99 7.51
CA LEU A 122 0.86 -2.84 8.93
C LEU A 122 -0.39 -2.55 9.78
N LEU A 123 -1.34 -1.78 9.24
CA LEU A 123 -2.62 -1.51 9.89
C LEU A 123 -3.48 -2.78 9.97
N ASP A 124 -3.57 -3.57 8.89
CA ASP A 124 -4.30 -4.83 8.86
C ASP A 124 -3.71 -5.86 9.88
N ARG A 125 -2.41 -5.76 10.16
CA ARG A 125 -1.70 -6.54 11.19
C ARG A 125 -1.81 -5.97 12.61
N LYS A 126 -2.45 -4.80 12.78
CA LYS A 126 -2.59 -4.07 14.04
C LYS A 126 -1.27 -3.61 14.67
N GLU A 127 -0.24 -3.38 13.85
CA GLU A 127 1.06 -2.87 14.29
C GLU A 127 1.05 -1.34 14.41
N TYR A 128 0.23 -0.80 15.30
CA TYR A 128 -0.09 0.64 15.37
C TYR A 128 1.15 1.54 15.58
N SER A 129 2.18 1.07 16.28
CA SER A 129 3.43 1.82 16.50
C SER A 129 4.22 2.02 15.20
N SER A 130 4.30 0.98 14.38
CA SER A 130 4.93 0.99 13.05
C SER A 130 4.14 1.86 12.08
N VAL A 131 2.80 1.71 12.08
CA VAL A 131 1.88 2.54 11.27
C VAL A 131 2.06 4.02 11.61
N SER A 132 2.08 4.38 12.89
CA SER A 132 2.23 5.78 13.35
C SER A 132 3.56 6.42 12.92
N LYS A 133 4.64 5.63 12.82
CA LYS A 133 5.93 6.12 12.29
C LYS A 133 5.84 6.35 10.79
N LYS A 134 5.25 5.40 10.06
CA LYS A 134 5.12 5.43 8.61
C LYS A 134 4.17 6.55 8.13
N LEU A 135 3.05 6.75 8.80
CA LEU A 135 2.09 7.84 8.50
C LEU A 135 2.72 9.22 8.68
N ARG A 136 3.57 9.42 9.71
CA ARG A 136 4.31 10.68 9.90
C ARG A 136 5.27 10.98 8.74
N GLU A 137 5.94 9.95 8.22
CA GLU A 137 6.81 10.08 7.05
C GLU A 137 6.01 10.42 5.78
N LEU A 138 4.88 9.74 5.58
CA LEU A 138 3.96 9.97 4.47
C LEU A 138 3.34 11.37 4.48
N HIS A 139 2.91 11.86 5.65
CA HIS A 139 2.39 13.23 5.80
C HIS A 139 3.42 14.28 5.42
N LYS A 140 4.67 14.12 5.86
CA LYS A 140 5.76 15.04 5.49
C LYS A 140 6.01 15.06 3.98
N ALA A 141 5.92 13.89 3.33
CA ALA A 141 6.10 13.79 1.88
C ALA A 141 4.93 14.41 1.08
N CYS A 142 3.74 14.51 1.68
CA CYS A 142 2.55 15.12 1.08
C CYS A 142 2.33 16.59 1.49
N GLN A 143 3.18 17.15 2.34
CA GLN A 143 3.12 18.55 2.77
C GLN A 143 4.13 19.40 2.02
N ARG A 144 3.79 20.68 1.87
CA ARG A 144 4.67 21.73 1.39
C ARG A 144 5.63 22.18 2.51
N PRO A 145 6.70 22.94 2.19
CA PRO A 145 7.62 23.46 3.20
C PRO A 145 6.95 24.35 4.27
N ASP A 146 5.79 24.93 3.95
CA ASP A 146 4.97 25.74 4.87
C ASP A 146 4.07 24.90 5.79
N GLY A 147 4.10 23.57 5.68
CA GLY A 147 3.28 22.63 6.45
C GLY A 147 1.85 22.44 5.94
N THR A 148 1.47 23.09 4.84
CA THR A 148 0.16 22.89 4.20
C THR A 148 0.15 21.66 3.30
N ASP A 149 -1.02 21.04 3.12
CA ASP A 149 -1.15 19.88 2.23
C ASP A 149 -0.93 20.30 0.78
N ASP A 150 -0.10 19.55 0.04
CA ASP A 150 0.15 19.82 -1.37
C ASP A 150 -1.09 19.43 -2.21
N PRO A 151 -1.76 20.38 -2.89
CA PRO A 151 -2.92 20.08 -3.74
C PRO A 151 -2.60 19.08 -4.86
N GLY A 152 -1.36 19.06 -5.36
CA GLY A 152 -0.92 18.10 -6.38
C GLY A 152 -0.88 16.65 -5.89
N LYS A 153 -0.85 16.45 -4.57
CA LYS A 153 -0.80 15.14 -3.90
C LYS A 153 -2.08 14.81 -3.14
N GLY A 154 -3.16 15.57 -3.37
CA GLY A 154 -4.43 15.45 -2.63
C GLY A 154 -5.01 14.04 -2.59
N THR A 155 -4.89 13.26 -3.68
CA THR A 155 -5.33 11.85 -3.70
C THR A 155 -4.56 11.00 -2.68
N TYR A 156 -3.23 11.14 -2.62
CA TYR A 156 -2.39 10.42 -1.66
C TYR A 156 -2.66 10.89 -0.24
N SER A 157 -2.83 12.21 -0.03
CA SER A 157 -3.17 12.77 1.28
C SER A 157 -4.48 12.19 1.82
N LEU A 158 -5.50 12.02 0.97
CA LEU A 158 -6.76 11.38 1.37
C LEU A 158 -6.59 9.90 1.74
N GLU A 159 -5.77 9.14 0.99
CA GLU A 159 -5.44 7.75 1.35
C GLU A 159 -4.74 7.67 2.71
N ILE A 160 -3.78 8.55 2.96
CA ILE A 160 -3.04 8.63 4.23
C ILE A 160 -3.99 8.98 5.37
N TYR A 161 -4.87 9.97 5.17
CA TYR A 161 -5.89 10.35 6.16
C TYR A 161 -6.85 9.19 6.45
N ALA A 162 -7.31 8.46 5.44
CA ALA A 162 -8.17 7.31 5.65
C ALA A 162 -7.50 6.24 6.54
N LEU A 163 -6.24 5.89 6.26
CA LEU A 163 -5.48 4.92 7.06
C LEU A 163 -5.28 5.38 8.50
N GLU A 164 -4.96 6.65 8.69
CA GLU A 164 -4.77 7.21 10.04
C GLU A 164 -6.09 7.31 10.81
N ILE A 165 -7.19 7.71 10.16
CA ILE A 165 -8.52 7.73 10.75
C ILE A 165 -8.94 6.32 11.18
N GLN A 166 -8.71 5.30 10.36
CA GLN A 166 -8.97 3.91 10.71
C GLN A 166 -8.16 3.48 11.94
N MET A 167 -6.86 3.79 11.98
CA MET A 167 -6.00 3.51 13.13
C MET A 167 -6.51 4.21 14.40
N LEU A 168 -6.90 5.49 14.31
CA LEU A 168 -7.40 6.27 15.44
C LEU A 168 -8.76 5.76 15.93
N ALA A 169 -9.60 5.27 15.02
CA ALA A 169 -10.89 4.67 15.36
C ALA A 169 -10.69 3.36 16.16
N GLU A 170 -9.76 2.50 15.74
CA GLU A 170 -9.45 1.26 16.45
C GLU A 170 -8.78 1.49 17.81
N THR A 171 -7.94 2.52 17.92
CA THR A 171 -7.28 2.93 19.17
C THR A 171 -8.14 3.84 20.06
N LYS A 172 -9.39 4.12 19.66
CA LYS A 172 -10.38 4.95 20.38
C LYS A 172 -9.90 6.37 20.69
N ASN A 173 -9.08 6.96 19.83
CA ASN A 173 -8.57 8.33 20.00
C ASN A 173 -9.46 9.35 19.26
N ASN A 174 -10.67 9.55 19.78
CA ASN A 174 -11.72 10.35 19.11
C ASN A 174 -11.35 11.83 18.92
N LYS A 175 -10.56 12.41 19.83
CA LYS A 175 -10.13 13.83 19.73
C LYS A 175 -9.26 14.07 18.49
N GLN A 176 -8.27 13.22 18.27
CA GLN A 176 -7.40 13.31 17.10
C GLN A 176 -8.16 12.92 15.82
N LEU A 177 -9.03 11.90 15.91
CA LEU A 177 -9.87 11.47 14.79
C LEU A 177 -10.71 12.63 14.26
N LYS A 178 -11.38 13.39 15.13
CA LYS A 178 -12.21 14.54 14.75
C LYS A 178 -11.43 15.62 14.01
N ALA A 179 -10.26 15.98 14.52
CA ALA A 179 -9.40 16.98 13.89
C ALA A 179 -8.97 16.52 12.49
N LEU A 180 -8.59 15.26 12.36
CA LEU A 180 -8.12 14.69 11.11
C LEU A 180 -9.25 14.51 10.08
N TYR A 181 -10.42 14.07 10.54
CA TYR A 181 -11.63 13.96 9.74
C TYR A 181 -12.01 15.30 9.10
N GLN A 182 -12.07 16.37 9.91
CA GLN A 182 -12.36 17.72 9.41
C GLN A 182 -11.30 18.23 8.42
N ARG A 183 -10.04 17.79 8.59
CA ARG A 183 -8.96 18.12 7.66
C ARG A 183 -9.12 17.36 6.35
N ALA A 184 -9.47 16.07 6.40
CA ALA A 184 -9.70 15.23 5.24
C ALA A 184 -10.84 15.76 4.34
N LEU A 185 -11.94 16.26 4.93
CA LEU A 185 -13.05 16.86 4.19
C LEU A 185 -12.68 18.15 3.45
N LYS A 186 -11.62 18.86 3.88
CA LYS A 186 -11.15 20.10 3.27
C LYS A 186 -10.14 19.88 2.16
N VAL A 187 -9.65 18.65 1.97
CA VAL A 187 -8.66 18.35 0.93
C VAL A 187 -9.30 18.54 -0.44
N LYS A 188 -8.78 19.51 -1.19
CA LYS A 188 -9.17 19.74 -2.58
C LYS A 188 -8.53 18.67 -3.46
N SER A 189 -9.20 17.53 -3.61
CA SER A 189 -8.86 16.52 -4.62
C SER A 189 -9.79 16.71 -5.82
N ALA A 190 -9.23 16.70 -7.04
CA ALA A 190 -10.02 16.85 -8.27
C ALA A 190 -11.08 15.74 -8.40
N VAL A 191 -10.75 14.51 -7.98
CA VAL A 191 -11.69 13.37 -7.88
C VAL A 191 -11.20 12.44 -6.75
N PRO A 192 -11.78 12.48 -5.54
CA PRO A 192 -11.48 11.48 -4.52
C PRO A 192 -12.05 10.12 -4.91
N HIS A 193 -11.31 9.03 -4.68
CA HIS A 193 -11.82 7.69 -4.97
C HIS A 193 -12.98 7.36 -4.01
N PRO A 194 -14.17 6.95 -4.50
CA PRO A 194 -15.36 6.76 -3.65
C PRO A 194 -15.10 5.84 -2.45
N ARG A 195 -14.41 4.71 -2.65
CA ARG A 195 -13.99 3.81 -1.56
C ARG A 195 -13.24 4.51 -0.41
N ILE A 196 -12.31 5.42 -0.68
CA ILE A 196 -11.54 6.13 0.36
C ILE A 196 -12.45 7.07 1.12
N MET A 197 -13.29 7.83 0.41
CA MET A 197 -14.23 8.74 1.02
C MET A 197 -15.26 7.98 1.86
N GLY A 198 -15.70 6.81 1.39
CA GLY A 198 -16.56 5.89 2.14
C GLY A 198 -15.98 5.53 3.51
N ILE A 199 -14.69 5.19 3.58
CA ILE A 199 -13.98 4.87 4.83
C ILE A 199 -13.93 6.08 5.77
N ILE A 200 -13.56 7.25 5.24
CA ILE A 200 -13.46 8.50 6.01
C ILE A 200 -14.82 8.86 6.62
N ARG A 201 -15.88 8.82 5.81
CA ARG A 201 -17.26 9.10 6.23
C ARG A 201 -17.81 8.06 7.20
N GLU A 202 -17.52 6.77 7.01
CA GLU A 202 -17.94 5.73 7.94
C GLU A 202 -17.35 5.95 9.34
N CYS A 203 -16.05 6.25 9.40
CA CYS A 203 -15.37 6.54 10.66
C CYS A 203 -15.87 7.85 11.29
N GLY A 204 -16.14 8.87 10.47
CA GLY A 204 -16.77 10.12 10.90
C GLY A 204 -18.16 9.91 11.50
N GLY A 205 -19.00 9.08 10.87
CA GLY A 205 -20.32 8.73 11.38
C GLY A 205 -20.26 8.00 12.72
N LYS A 206 -19.36 7.00 12.86
CA LYS A 206 -19.12 6.30 14.13
C LYS A 206 -18.64 7.24 15.25
N MET A 207 -17.77 8.19 14.91
CA MET A 207 -17.32 9.22 15.83
C MET A 207 -18.47 10.12 16.28
N HIS A 208 -19.27 10.67 15.36
CA HIS A 208 -20.43 11.51 15.70
C HIS A 208 -21.46 10.74 16.55
N MET A 209 -21.69 9.47 16.24
CA MET A 209 -22.55 8.59 17.04
C MET A 209 -22.04 8.45 18.48
N SER A 210 -20.72 8.36 18.68
CA SER A 210 -20.12 8.32 20.03
C SER A 210 -20.20 9.64 20.80
N GLU A 211 -20.42 10.75 20.09
CA GLU A 211 -20.65 12.08 20.67
C GLU A 211 -22.15 12.42 20.79
N GLU A 212 -23.04 11.43 20.58
CA GLU A 212 -24.50 11.59 20.57
C GLU A 212 -25.00 12.61 19.53
N ASN A 213 -24.19 12.89 18.50
CA ASN A 213 -24.55 13.81 17.44
C ASN A 213 -25.23 13.07 16.27
N TRP A 214 -26.49 12.70 16.48
CA TRP A 214 -27.24 11.78 15.61
C TRP A 214 -27.46 12.28 14.19
N LYS A 215 -27.66 13.60 13.99
CA LYS A 215 -27.94 14.17 12.67
C LYS A 215 -26.71 14.07 11.76
N GLU A 216 -25.56 14.49 12.27
CA GLU A 216 -24.29 14.43 11.56
C GLU A 216 -23.83 12.99 11.37
N ALA A 217 -24.07 12.11 12.35
CA ALA A 217 -23.83 10.68 12.20
C ALA A 217 -24.63 10.08 11.04
N GLN A 218 -25.95 10.36 10.98
CA GLN A 218 -26.81 9.88 9.90
C GLN A 218 -26.36 10.40 8.53
N SER A 219 -26.03 11.70 8.43
CA SER A 219 -25.52 12.30 7.19
C SER A 219 -24.24 11.61 6.73
N ASP A 220 -23.29 11.38 7.63
CA ASP A 220 -22.02 10.75 7.31
C ASP A 220 -22.18 9.27 6.93
N PHE A 221 -23.04 8.52 7.61
CA PHE A 221 -23.37 7.15 7.19
C PHE A 221 -24.05 7.11 5.83
N PHE A 222 -24.87 8.09 5.49
CA PHE A 222 -25.54 8.15 4.19
C PHE A 222 -24.54 8.43 3.07
N GLU A 223 -23.66 9.41 3.27
CA GLU A 223 -22.57 9.66 2.34
C GLU A 223 -21.62 8.47 2.21
N SER A 224 -21.28 7.82 3.32
CA SER A 224 -20.45 6.61 3.32
C SER A 224 -21.09 5.49 2.49
N PHE A 225 -22.39 5.25 2.67
CA PHE A 225 -23.14 4.27 1.90
C PHE A 225 -23.09 4.57 0.40
N ARG A 226 -23.39 5.82 -0.01
CA ARG A 226 -23.34 6.22 -1.42
C ARG A 226 -21.97 5.98 -2.04
N ASN A 227 -20.91 6.36 -1.32
CA ASN A 227 -19.53 6.18 -1.75
C ASN A 227 -19.14 4.70 -1.90
N TYR A 228 -19.60 3.84 -0.97
CA TYR A 228 -19.37 2.40 -1.08
C TYR A 228 -20.18 1.75 -2.20
N ASP A 229 -21.40 2.23 -2.46
CA ASP A 229 -22.21 1.72 -3.55
C ASP A 229 -21.63 2.07 -4.92
N GLU A 230 -21.20 3.32 -5.10
CA GLU A 230 -20.47 3.77 -6.30
C GLU A 230 -19.16 2.99 -6.51
N ALA A 231 -18.48 2.62 -5.42
CA ALA A 231 -17.29 1.78 -5.47
C ALA A 231 -17.58 0.27 -5.66
N GLY A 232 -18.84 -0.16 -5.65
CA GLY A 232 -19.22 -1.58 -5.67
C GLY A 232 -18.75 -2.38 -4.45
N SER A 233 -18.50 -1.71 -3.32
CA SER A 233 -17.98 -2.33 -2.09
C SER A 233 -19.08 -3.02 -1.29
N LEU A 234 -18.83 -4.25 -0.83
CA LEU A 234 -19.74 -4.98 0.07
C LEU A 234 -19.91 -4.28 1.43
N GLN A 235 -19.01 -3.38 1.80
CA GLN A 235 -19.10 -2.58 3.02
C GLN A 235 -20.38 -1.71 3.07
N ARG A 236 -21.02 -1.42 1.93
CA ARG A 236 -22.32 -0.73 1.90
C ARG A 236 -23.37 -1.44 2.76
N ILE A 237 -23.35 -2.78 2.83
CA ILE A 237 -24.31 -3.57 3.62
C ILE A 237 -24.06 -3.36 5.12
N GLN A 238 -22.80 -3.20 5.53
CA GLN A 238 -22.45 -2.93 6.92
C GLN A 238 -22.89 -1.52 7.33
N VAL A 239 -22.66 -0.53 6.47
CA VAL A 239 -23.07 0.86 6.73
C VAL A 239 -24.59 1.02 6.77
N LEU A 240 -25.33 0.25 5.96
CA LEU A 240 -26.79 0.28 5.93
C LEU A 240 -27.42 0.04 7.32
N LYS A 241 -26.79 -0.80 8.16
CA LYS A 241 -27.27 -1.05 9.52
C LYS A 241 -27.29 0.21 10.38
N TYR A 242 -26.33 1.11 10.20
CA TYR A 242 -26.25 2.37 10.93
C TYR A 242 -27.22 3.43 10.42
N LEU A 243 -27.76 3.28 9.20
CA LEU A 243 -28.77 4.18 8.65
C LEU A 243 -30.19 3.86 9.11
N LEU A 244 -30.41 2.64 9.60
CA LEU A 244 -31.70 2.15 10.08
C LEU A 244 -31.87 2.28 11.60
N LEU A 245 -30.79 2.64 12.31
CA LEU A 245 -30.76 2.92 13.74
C LEU A 245 -31.02 4.40 14.00
#